data_AF-A0A529PM11-F1
#
_entry.id   AF-A0A529PM11-F1
#
_cell.length_a   1.000
_cell.length_b   1.000
_cell.length_c   1.000
_cell.angle_alpha   90.00
_cell.angle_beta   90.00
_cell.angle_gamma   90.00
#
_symmetry.space_group_name_H-M   'P 1'
#
loop_
_entity.id
_entity.type
_entity.pdbx_description
1 polymer ?
#
loop_
_entity_poly.entity_id
_entity_poly.type
_entity_poly.pdbx_seq_one_letter_code
_entity_poly.pdbx_strand_id
1 'polypeptide(L)'
;LFSGSTSVKLNGCSVMSNSTASDAIKVQGASGLQADCLITVGGMVLNNPVTTTCTSKITQALPASDPFGSLPAPTASGGCKNVNGNKTTQTLQPGTYCSGMNLGGDVTFAPGVYVLQGNMKINAGAVISGSGVTIYMSGSNTVSMNGNATVTMSAPTSGTYSGVLFYGDRTGTTTQSTFNGTATSSLTGAIYFPKQQVNYLGNFSGKNGCTQVVADTIQWSGNSNINQDCSSLGMKDIPATTSIRLVE
;
A
#
# COMPACT_ATOMS: atom_id res chain seq x y z
N LEU A 1 -3.72 -11.67 -5.27
CA LEU A 1 -4.76 -12.61 -4.78
C LEU A 1 -5.88 -11.81 -4.13
N PHE A 2 -7.12 -12.03 -4.57
CA PHE A 2 -8.34 -11.57 -3.92
C PHE A 2 -9.07 -12.79 -3.37
N SER A 3 -9.36 -12.82 -2.07
CA SER A 3 -9.84 -14.04 -1.41
C SER A 3 -10.74 -13.75 -0.22
N GLY A 4 -11.59 -14.71 0.16
CA GLY A 4 -12.53 -14.58 1.28
C GLY A 4 -13.87 -14.04 0.79
N SER A 5 -14.54 -13.21 1.61
CA SER A 5 -15.80 -12.54 1.25
C SER A 5 -15.58 -11.05 1.00
N THR A 6 -14.62 -10.72 0.13
CA THR A 6 -14.20 -9.33 -0.13
C THR A 6 -14.91 -8.70 -1.31
N SER A 7 -15.28 -7.43 -1.20
CA SER A 7 -15.72 -6.60 -2.30
C SER A 7 -14.73 -5.45 -2.49
N VAL A 8 -13.92 -5.53 -3.55
CA VAL A 8 -12.94 -4.50 -3.88
C VAL A 8 -13.42 -3.75 -5.12
N LYS A 9 -13.64 -2.43 -4.96
CA LYS A 9 -13.98 -1.52 -6.06
C LYS A 9 -12.83 -0.55 -6.30
N LEU A 10 -12.29 -0.55 -7.51
CA LEU A 10 -11.19 0.28 -7.94
C LEU A 10 -11.71 1.18 -9.07
N ASN A 11 -12.23 2.36 -8.74
CA ASN A 11 -12.83 3.27 -9.72
C ASN A 11 -11.72 4.06 -10.43
N GLY A 12 -11.65 4.00 -11.77
CA GLY A 12 -10.58 4.64 -12.54
C GLY A 12 -9.25 3.88 -12.49
N CYS A 13 -9.18 2.76 -11.77
CA CYS A 13 -7.94 2.07 -11.41
C CYS A 13 -7.84 0.73 -12.14
N SER A 14 -6.69 0.44 -12.75
CA SER A 14 -6.39 -0.90 -13.28
C SER A 14 -5.65 -1.77 -12.25
N VAL A 15 -5.85 -3.08 -12.31
CA VAL A 15 -5.04 -4.06 -11.57
C VAL A 15 -4.03 -4.67 -12.54
N MET A 16 -2.76 -4.57 -12.21
CA MET A 16 -1.68 -5.12 -13.02
C MET A 16 -0.81 -6.09 -12.22
N SER A 17 -0.33 -7.15 -12.87
CA SER A 17 0.65 -8.09 -12.32
C SER A 17 1.77 -8.39 -13.30
N ASN A 18 3.01 -8.16 -12.88
CA ASN A 18 4.21 -8.53 -13.64
C ASN A 18 4.58 -10.02 -13.53
N SER A 19 3.84 -10.82 -12.73
CA SER A 19 4.11 -12.25 -12.56
C SER A 19 3.82 -13.02 -13.84
N THR A 20 4.69 -13.98 -14.19
CA THR A 20 4.53 -14.93 -15.30
C THR A 20 3.72 -16.17 -14.93
N ALA A 21 3.28 -16.29 -13.68
CA ALA A 21 2.50 -17.43 -13.21
C ALA A 21 1.15 -17.55 -13.93
N SER A 22 0.61 -18.75 -14.05
CA SER A 22 -0.71 -18.99 -14.64
C SER A 22 -1.86 -18.33 -13.87
N ASP A 23 -1.64 -17.99 -12.61
CA ASP A 23 -2.59 -17.32 -11.70
C ASP A 23 -2.06 -15.98 -11.18
N ALA A 24 -1.31 -15.24 -12.01
CA ALA A 24 -0.73 -13.93 -11.71
C ALA A 24 -1.76 -12.92 -11.15
N ILE A 25 -3.02 -13.01 -11.59
CA ILE A 25 -4.18 -12.47 -10.87
C ILE A 25 -5.13 -13.63 -10.54
N LYS A 26 -5.46 -13.76 -9.26
CA LYS A 26 -6.38 -14.78 -8.76
C LYS A 26 -7.49 -14.15 -7.93
N VAL A 27 -8.74 -14.51 -8.24
CA VAL A 27 -9.96 -14.12 -7.51
C VAL A 27 -10.68 -15.40 -7.08
N GLN A 28 -10.85 -15.63 -5.77
CA GLN A 28 -11.34 -16.88 -5.20
C GLN A 28 -12.20 -16.67 -3.93
N GLY A 29 -12.89 -17.72 -3.46
CA GLY A 29 -13.81 -17.61 -2.31
C GLY A 29 -15.16 -17.06 -2.75
N ALA A 30 -15.67 -16.06 -2.05
CA ALA A 30 -16.87 -15.29 -2.40
C ALA A 30 -16.50 -13.82 -2.72
N SER A 31 -15.30 -13.58 -3.24
CA SER A 31 -14.76 -12.24 -3.49
C SER A 31 -15.26 -11.64 -4.82
N GLY A 32 -15.65 -10.37 -4.82
CA GLY A 32 -15.92 -9.58 -6.02
C GLY A 32 -14.82 -8.53 -6.28
N LEU A 33 -14.49 -8.32 -7.55
CA LEU A 33 -13.53 -7.30 -7.99
C LEU A 33 -14.15 -6.41 -9.09
N GLN A 34 -14.12 -5.10 -8.89
CA GLN A 34 -14.39 -4.11 -9.92
C GLN A 34 -13.12 -3.28 -10.14
N ALA A 35 -12.68 -3.17 -11.38
CA ALA A 35 -11.52 -2.39 -11.79
C ALA A 35 -11.72 -1.86 -13.22
N ASP A 36 -10.93 -0.90 -13.67
CA ASP A 36 -11.01 -0.45 -15.06
C ASP A 36 -10.53 -1.54 -16.01
N CYS A 37 -9.34 -2.10 -15.72
CA CYS A 37 -8.83 -3.25 -16.45
C CYS A 37 -8.03 -4.21 -15.57
N LEU A 38 -7.94 -5.46 -16.02
CA LEU A 38 -7.00 -6.45 -15.47
C LEU A 38 -5.92 -6.73 -16.51
N ILE A 39 -4.66 -6.62 -16.09
CA ILE A 39 -3.51 -6.77 -16.99
C ILE A 39 -2.46 -7.68 -16.34
N THR A 40 -2.01 -8.71 -17.03
CA THR A 40 -1.00 -9.64 -16.53
C THR A 40 0.05 -9.98 -17.58
N VAL A 41 1.29 -10.20 -17.11
CA VAL A 41 2.34 -10.83 -17.93
C VAL A 41 2.08 -12.33 -18.07
N GLY A 42 1.64 -13.00 -16.99
CA GLY A 42 1.20 -14.39 -17.00
C GLY A 42 -0.30 -14.54 -17.22
N GLY A 43 -0.91 -15.52 -16.55
CA GLY A 43 -2.33 -15.83 -16.64
C GLY A 43 -3.20 -15.24 -15.51
N MET A 44 -4.49 -15.54 -15.55
CA MET A 44 -5.46 -15.14 -14.54
C MET A 44 -6.41 -16.30 -14.21
N VAL A 45 -6.79 -16.42 -12.93
CA VAL A 45 -7.80 -17.38 -12.45
C VAL A 45 -8.93 -16.60 -11.76
N LEU A 46 -10.06 -16.49 -12.43
CA LEU A 46 -11.20 -15.65 -12.00
C LEU A 46 -12.40 -16.54 -11.64
N ASN A 47 -12.36 -17.18 -10.47
CA ASN A 47 -13.40 -18.12 -10.04
C ASN A 47 -14.68 -17.44 -9.50
N ASN A 48 -14.74 -16.11 -9.55
CA ASN A 48 -15.81 -15.28 -8.99
C ASN A 48 -16.04 -14.04 -9.86
N PRO A 49 -17.14 -13.28 -9.63
CA PRO A 49 -17.48 -12.12 -10.44
C PRO A 49 -16.38 -11.06 -10.49
N VAL A 50 -16.04 -10.66 -11.72
CA VAL A 50 -15.14 -9.53 -12.01
C VAL A 50 -15.82 -8.61 -13.01
N THR A 51 -15.94 -7.33 -12.64
CA THR A 51 -16.47 -6.28 -13.51
C THR A 51 -15.32 -5.40 -14.00
N THR A 52 -15.18 -5.25 -15.33
CA THR A 52 -14.19 -4.36 -15.95
C THR A 52 -14.82 -3.37 -16.90
N THR A 53 -14.22 -2.18 -17.07
CA THR A 53 -14.65 -1.18 -18.07
C THR A 53 -13.90 -1.30 -19.39
N CYS A 54 -12.68 -1.86 -19.39
CA CYS A 54 -11.91 -2.11 -20.60
C CYS A 54 -12.55 -3.19 -21.48
N THR A 55 -12.36 -3.05 -22.80
CA THR A 55 -12.93 -3.95 -23.82
C THR A 55 -12.51 -5.40 -23.63
N SER A 56 -11.30 -5.65 -23.14
CA SER A 56 -10.80 -6.98 -22.87
C SER A 56 -9.74 -6.95 -21.79
N LYS A 57 -9.77 -7.96 -20.91
CA LYS A 57 -8.69 -8.22 -19.94
C LYS A 57 -7.46 -8.67 -20.72
N ILE A 58 -6.27 -8.21 -20.33
CA ILE A 58 -5.03 -8.40 -21.10
C ILE A 58 -4.15 -9.40 -20.36
N THR A 59 -3.78 -10.50 -21.02
CA THR A 59 -2.74 -11.44 -20.55
C THR A 59 -1.55 -11.39 -21.50
N GLN A 60 -0.41 -11.99 -21.12
CA GLN A 60 0.82 -11.95 -21.93
C GLN A 60 1.28 -10.53 -22.28
N ALA A 61 0.96 -9.55 -21.43
CA ALA A 61 1.38 -8.17 -21.62
C ALA A 61 2.88 -8.02 -21.36
N LEU A 62 3.46 -6.90 -21.81
CA LEU A 62 4.82 -6.55 -21.42
C LEU A 62 4.88 -6.19 -19.92
N PRO A 63 5.96 -6.53 -19.21
CA PRO A 63 6.14 -6.09 -17.82
C PRO A 63 6.13 -4.56 -17.72
N ALA A 64 5.41 -4.02 -16.73
CA ALA A 64 5.52 -2.61 -16.39
C ALA A 64 6.82 -2.32 -15.64
N SER A 65 7.39 -1.15 -15.88
CA SER A 65 8.50 -0.64 -15.08
C SER A 65 8.03 -0.28 -13.66
N ASP A 66 8.95 -0.32 -12.70
CA ASP A 66 8.66 0.09 -11.32
C ASP A 66 8.29 1.58 -11.26
N PRO A 67 7.05 1.93 -10.88
CA PRO A 67 6.59 3.33 -10.83
C PRO A 67 7.34 4.20 -9.83
N PHE A 68 7.99 3.58 -8.82
CA PHE A 68 8.80 4.27 -7.82
C PHE A 68 10.30 3.98 -7.97
N GLY A 69 10.73 3.40 -9.10
CA GLY A 69 12.12 3.01 -9.34
C GLY A 69 13.13 4.16 -9.28
N SER A 70 12.71 5.40 -9.58
CA SER A 70 13.58 6.59 -9.46
C SER A 70 13.56 7.25 -8.08
N LEU A 71 12.70 6.80 -7.16
CA LEU A 71 12.54 7.41 -5.83
C LEU A 71 13.72 7.01 -4.92
N PRO A 72 14.55 7.95 -4.43
CA PRO A 72 15.68 7.63 -3.58
C PRO A 72 15.21 7.11 -2.21
N ALA A 73 15.87 6.07 -1.70
CA ALA A 73 15.57 5.57 -0.36
C ALA A 73 15.93 6.66 0.69
N PRO A 74 15.04 6.97 1.65
CA PRO A 74 15.38 7.83 2.78
C PRO A 74 16.61 7.34 3.54
N THR A 75 17.57 8.23 3.77
CA THR A 75 18.75 7.93 4.57
C THR A 75 18.46 8.18 6.06
N ALA A 76 18.94 7.28 6.92
CA ALA A 76 18.96 7.54 8.35
C ALA A 76 19.75 8.83 8.64
N SER A 77 19.18 9.69 9.47
CA SER A 77 19.79 10.95 9.90
C SER A 77 19.59 11.19 11.38
N GLY A 78 20.53 11.91 11.99
CA GLY A 78 20.55 12.20 13.42
C GLY A 78 20.76 10.96 14.30
N GLY A 79 20.57 11.14 15.61
CA GLY A 79 20.59 10.03 16.57
C GLY A 79 19.27 9.25 16.60
N CYS A 80 19.31 8.02 17.14
CA CYS A 80 18.14 7.17 17.30
C CYS A 80 17.08 7.83 18.21
N LYS A 81 15.87 7.96 17.69
CA LYS A 81 14.67 8.33 18.43
C LYS A 81 13.98 7.07 18.96
N ASN A 82 13.23 7.22 20.05
CA ASN A 82 12.47 6.15 20.68
C ASN A 82 10.99 6.50 20.71
N VAL A 83 10.14 5.48 20.59
CA VAL A 83 8.72 5.57 20.94
C VAL A 83 8.60 5.41 22.44
N ASN A 84 7.82 6.27 23.10
CA ASN A 84 7.57 6.12 24.52
C ASN A 84 6.39 5.17 24.75
N GLY A 85 6.69 3.89 24.99
CA GLY A 85 5.67 2.84 25.14
C GLY A 85 4.75 3.00 26.37
N ASN A 86 5.11 3.84 27.34
CA ASN A 86 4.32 4.05 28.56
C ASN A 86 3.30 5.19 28.44
N LYS A 87 3.29 5.92 27.32
CA LYS A 87 2.36 7.02 27.10
C LYS A 87 1.10 6.53 26.37
N THR A 88 -0.05 6.88 26.92
CA THR A 88 -1.35 6.73 26.25
C THR A 88 -1.57 7.76 25.16
N THR A 89 -0.84 8.89 25.18
CA THR A 89 -0.88 9.91 24.12
C THR A 89 0.53 10.45 23.85
N GLN A 90 0.97 10.46 22.58
CA GLN A 90 2.26 11.03 22.21
C GLN A 90 2.31 11.55 20.77
N THR A 91 3.15 12.56 20.55
CA THR A 91 3.49 13.05 19.21
C THR A 91 4.90 12.63 18.83
N LEU A 92 5.04 11.84 17.77
CA LEU A 92 6.31 11.41 17.22
C LEU A 92 6.83 12.44 16.22
N GLN A 93 8.14 12.70 16.26
CA GLN A 93 8.81 13.66 15.38
C GLN A 93 9.57 12.91 14.27
N PRO A 94 9.68 13.48 13.06
CA PRO A 94 10.45 12.89 11.96
C PRO A 94 11.88 12.56 12.37
N GLY A 95 12.45 11.52 11.77
CA GLY A 95 13.82 11.07 12.03
C GLY A 95 13.96 9.55 12.10
N THR A 96 15.08 9.10 12.65
CA THR A 96 15.47 7.68 12.65
C THR A 96 15.00 6.96 13.91
N TYR A 97 14.30 5.84 13.76
CA TYR A 97 13.84 4.96 14.84
C TYR A 97 14.55 3.61 14.71
N CYS A 98 15.67 3.47 15.42
CA CYS A 98 16.59 2.35 15.25
C CYS A 98 16.02 1.01 15.73
N SER A 99 15.17 1.04 16.76
CA SER A 99 14.52 -0.16 17.31
C SER A 99 13.12 -0.40 16.72
N GLY A 100 12.77 0.28 15.62
CA GLY A 100 11.42 0.27 15.08
C GLY A 100 10.42 1.01 15.97
N MET A 101 9.16 0.60 15.89
CA MET A 101 8.06 1.22 16.61
C MET A 101 7.06 0.17 17.11
N ASN A 102 6.66 0.26 18.37
CA ASN A 102 5.54 -0.47 18.93
C ASN A 102 4.52 0.53 19.48
N LEU A 103 3.47 0.80 18.70
CA LEU A 103 2.53 1.89 18.91
C LEU A 103 1.26 1.39 19.61
N GLY A 104 0.91 2.03 20.73
CA GLY A 104 -0.34 1.85 21.46
C GLY A 104 -0.88 3.21 21.91
N GLY A 105 -2.16 3.27 22.29
CA GLY A 105 -2.83 4.52 22.63
C GLY A 105 -2.96 5.48 21.43
N ASP A 106 -2.99 6.78 21.72
CA ASP A 106 -3.13 7.85 20.75
C ASP A 106 -1.75 8.36 20.29
N VAL A 107 -1.39 8.11 19.05
CA VAL A 107 -0.09 8.53 18.49
C VAL A 107 -0.31 9.46 17.32
N THR A 108 0.27 10.66 17.39
CA THR A 108 0.28 11.64 16.29
C THR A 108 1.66 11.70 15.67
N PHE A 109 1.75 11.56 14.35
CA PHE A 109 2.96 11.80 13.58
C PHE A 109 2.97 13.25 13.09
N ALA A 110 4.00 14.01 13.46
CA ALA A 110 4.25 15.30 12.84
C ALA A 110 4.66 15.10 11.35
N PRO A 111 4.40 16.07 10.46
CA PRO A 111 4.75 15.95 9.06
C PRO A 111 6.26 15.72 8.85
N GLY A 112 6.63 14.78 7.99
CA GLY A 112 8.02 14.51 7.62
C GLY A 112 8.32 13.02 7.36
N VAL A 113 9.62 12.72 7.27
CA VAL A 113 10.11 11.38 6.92
C VAL A 113 10.58 10.64 8.18
N TYR A 114 10.13 9.40 8.33
CA TYR A 114 10.46 8.52 9.43
C TYR A 114 11.23 7.31 8.88
N VAL A 115 12.47 7.13 9.32
CA VAL A 115 13.33 6.02 8.91
C VAL A 115 13.32 4.96 10.01
N LEU A 116 12.71 3.82 9.76
CA LEU A 116 12.63 2.72 10.71
C LEU A 116 13.67 1.66 10.37
N GLN A 117 14.55 1.37 11.32
CA GLN A 117 15.51 0.25 11.24
C GLN A 117 15.07 -0.96 12.08
N GLY A 118 13.79 -0.99 12.47
CA GLY A 118 13.12 -2.11 13.08
C GLY A 118 11.66 -2.16 12.63
N ASN A 119 10.95 -3.22 13.01
CA ASN A 119 9.55 -3.41 12.63
C ASN A 119 8.63 -2.29 13.17
N MET A 120 7.57 -1.99 12.43
CA MET A 120 6.46 -1.15 12.90
C MET A 120 5.30 -2.04 13.31
N LYS A 121 4.89 -1.98 14.57
CA LYS A 121 3.70 -2.63 15.10
C LYS A 121 2.70 -1.59 15.61
N ILE A 122 1.47 -1.68 15.15
CA ILE A 122 0.34 -0.88 15.65
C ILE A 122 -0.61 -1.82 16.39
N ASN A 123 -0.72 -1.64 17.70
CA ASN A 123 -1.49 -2.53 18.58
C ASN A 123 -3.00 -2.31 18.44
N ALA A 124 -3.79 -3.31 18.84
CA ALA A 124 -5.24 -3.19 18.93
C ALA A 124 -5.65 -2.03 19.84
N GLY A 125 -6.68 -1.28 19.44
CA GLY A 125 -7.16 -0.11 20.19
C GLY A 125 -6.30 1.15 20.05
N ALA A 126 -5.17 1.10 19.32
CA ALA A 126 -4.38 2.29 19.05
C ALA A 126 -5.13 3.23 18.08
N VAL A 127 -5.00 4.54 18.31
CA VAL A 127 -5.50 5.59 17.42
C VAL A 127 -4.30 6.36 16.88
N ILE A 128 -4.03 6.17 15.60
CA ILE A 128 -2.85 6.72 14.94
C ILE A 128 -3.29 7.80 13.97
N SER A 129 -2.69 8.98 14.03
CA SER A 129 -2.96 10.08 13.11
C SER A 129 -1.69 10.71 12.58
N GLY A 130 -1.73 11.25 11.35
CA GLY A 130 -0.60 11.98 10.78
C GLY A 130 -0.91 12.53 9.39
N SER A 131 -0.41 13.72 9.07
CA SER A 131 -0.55 14.31 7.74
C SER A 131 0.81 14.73 7.22
N GLY A 132 1.07 14.45 5.94
CA GLY A 132 2.35 14.77 5.32
C GLY A 132 3.48 13.87 5.80
N VAL A 133 3.20 12.57 5.96
CA VAL A 133 4.12 11.60 6.55
C VAL A 133 4.58 10.60 5.52
N THR A 134 5.88 10.28 5.53
CA THR A 134 6.45 9.13 4.82
C THR A 134 7.15 8.22 5.81
N ILE A 135 6.73 6.96 5.88
CA ILE A 135 7.33 5.92 6.70
C ILE A 135 8.20 5.03 5.80
N TYR A 136 9.51 5.06 6.03
CA TYR A 136 10.47 4.20 5.35
C TYR A 136 10.88 3.02 6.23
N MET A 137 10.68 1.81 5.71
CA MET A 137 11.08 0.56 6.35
C MET A 137 12.42 0.12 5.76
N SER A 138 13.50 0.37 6.48
CA SER A 138 14.87 0.01 6.05
C SER A 138 15.07 -1.51 6.06
N GLY A 139 15.83 -2.05 5.11
CA GLY A 139 16.09 -3.49 5.00
C GLY A 139 14.81 -4.33 4.88
N SER A 140 14.74 -5.44 5.61
CA SER A 140 13.62 -6.38 5.55
C SER A 140 12.54 -6.15 6.62
N ASN A 141 12.53 -4.97 7.25
CA ASN A 141 11.59 -4.63 8.32
C ASN A 141 10.14 -4.56 7.81
N THR A 142 9.20 -4.95 8.67
CA THR A 142 7.80 -5.11 8.29
C THR A 142 6.86 -4.20 9.06
N VAL A 143 5.69 -3.97 8.48
CA VAL A 143 4.56 -3.26 9.11
C VAL A 143 3.52 -4.29 9.54
N SER A 144 3.03 -4.19 10.77
CA SER A 144 1.93 -5.01 11.29
C SER A 144 0.91 -4.13 12.00
N MET A 145 -0.26 -3.96 11.40
CA MET A 145 -1.39 -3.26 12.00
C MET A 145 -2.45 -4.26 12.46
N ASN A 146 -2.99 -4.07 13.67
CA ASN A 146 -4.09 -4.90 14.19
C ASN A 146 -5.46 -4.38 13.73
N GLY A 147 -6.43 -5.28 13.55
CA GLY A 147 -7.76 -4.93 13.02
C GLY A 147 -8.59 -3.96 13.88
N ASN A 148 -8.32 -3.90 15.20
CA ASN A 148 -9.00 -2.98 16.12
C ASN A 148 -8.28 -1.63 16.26
N ALA A 149 -7.24 -1.36 15.48
CA ALA A 149 -6.58 -0.06 15.45
C ALA A 149 -7.34 0.88 14.49
N THR A 150 -7.40 2.17 14.84
CA THR A 150 -7.86 3.24 13.94
C THR A 150 -6.66 4.02 13.46
N VAL A 151 -6.37 3.98 12.15
CA VAL A 151 -5.18 4.62 11.57
C VAL A 151 -5.60 5.59 10.48
N THR A 152 -5.32 6.88 10.65
CA THR A 152 -5.64 7.95 9.71
C THR A 152 -4.36 8.68 9.33
N MET A 153 -3.75 8.29 8.19
CA MET A 153 -2.49 8.87 7.74
C MET A 153 -2.54 9.31 6.29
N SER A 154 -1.84 10.39 5.95
CA SER A 154 -1.64 10.84 4.58
C SER A 154 -0.18 11.13 4.24
N ALA A 155 0.20 10.73 3.02
CA ALA A 155 1.47 11.09 2.40
C ALA A 155 1.61 12.62 2.25
N PRO A 156 2.84 13.15 2.12
CA PRO A 156 3.05 14.53 1.70
C PRO A 156 2.50 14.76 0.28
N THR A 157 2.03 15.97 0.00
CA THR A 157 1.49 16.37 -1.31
C THR A 157 2.53 17.08 -2.19
N SER A 158 3.76 17.24 -1.68
CA SER A 158 4.87 17.88 -2.38
C SER A 158 6.22 17.35 -1.86
N GLY A 159 7.31 17.75 -2.51
CA GLY A 159 8.66 17.31 -2.18
C GLY A 159 9.00 15.92 -2.73
N THR A 160 10.19 15.42 -2.40
CA THR A 160 10.75 14.17 -2.94
C THR A 160 9.83 12.96 -2.77
N TYR A 161 9.15 12.87 -1.62
CA TYR A 161 8.30 11.74 -1.26
C TYR A 161 6.81 12.01 -1.48
N SER A 162 6.46 13.02 -2.27
CA SER A 162 5.07 13.34 -2.61
C SER A 162 4.29 12.10 -3.04
N GLY A 163 3.14 11.87 -2.41
CA GLY A 163 2.26 10.74 -2.70
C GLY A 163 2.70 9.40 -2.11
N VAL A 164 3.84 9.30 -1.41
CA VAL A 164 4.34 8.04 -0.83
C VAL A 164 4.19 8.02 0.69
N LEU A 165 3.30 7.16 1.18
CA LEU A 165 3.02 7.02 2.62
C LEU A 165 3.91 5.95 3.26
N PHE A 166 4.02 4.79 2.62
CA PHE A 166 4.91 3.72 3.06
C PHE A 166 5.88 3.34 1.94
N TYR A 167 7.16 3.22 2.31
CA TYR A 167 8.24 2.82 1.42
C TYR A 167 9.06 1.71 2.09
N GLY A 168 8.97 0.48 1.59
CA GLY A 168 9.86 -0.63 1.94
C GLY A 168 11.14 -0.64 1.11
N ASP A 169 12.28 -0.93 1.76
CA ASP A 169 13.59 -0.98 1.11
C ASP A 169 13.62 -1.95 -0.08
N ARG A 170 14.12 -1.47 -1.22
CA ARG A 170 14.28 -2.23 -2.46
C ARG A 170 15.36 -3.31 -2.36
N THR A 171 16.27 -3.17 -1.41
CA THR A 171 17.38 -4.09 -1.17
C THR A 171 17.07 -5.15 -0.12
N GLY A 172 15.88 -5.09 0.49
CA GLY A 172 15.42 -6.07 1.46
C GLY A 172 15.16 -7.46 0.85
N THR A 173 14.90 -8.42 1.73
CA THR A 173 14.51 -9.79 1.38
C THR A 173 12.99 -9.94 1.38
N THR A 174 12.50 -11.04 0.83
CA THR A 174 11.07 -11.37 0.85
C THR A 174 10.57 -11.55 2.29
N THR A 175 9.65 -10.68 2.68
CA THR A 175 8.93 -10.73 3.97
C THR A 175 7.46 -10.36 3.73
N GLN A 176 6.67 -10.24 4.80
CA GLN A 176 5.25 -9.93 4.72
C GLN A 176 4.91 -8.76 5.64
N SER A 177 4.22 -7.76 5.09
CA SER A 177 3.64 -6.63 5.83
C SER A 177 2.12 -6.71 5.79
N THR A 178 1.48 -6.44 6.92
CA THR A 178 0.03 -6.52 7.11
C THR A 178 -0.55 -5.16 7.46
N PHE A 179 -1.48 -4.71 6.61
CA PHE A 179 -2.27 -3.50 6.77
C PHE A 179 -3.71 -3.90 7.10
N ASN A 180 -4.08 -3.69 8.35
CA ASN A 180 -5.39 -3.98 8.91
C ASN A 180 -5.82 -2.84 9.83
N GLY A 181 -7.11 -2.74 10.08
CA GLY A 181 -7.68 -1.63 10.82
C GLY A 181 -9.20 -1.62 10.69
N THR A 182 -9.81 -0.69 11.41
CA THR A 182 -11.26 -0.50 11.44
C THR A 182 -11.79 0.15 10.15
N ALA A 183 -13.12 0.15 9.97
CA ALA A 183 -13.78 0.88 8.88
C ALA A 183 -13.58 2.41 8.95
N THR A 184 -13.17 2.94 10.11
CA THR A 184 -12.86 4.37 10.31
C THR A 184 -11.40 4.72 10.00
N SER A 185 -10.56 3.72 9.70
CA SER A 185 -9.18 3.97 9.27
C SER A 185 -9.14 4.56 7.86
N SER A 186 -8.05 5.24 7.50
CA SER A 186 -7.75 5.68 6.14
C SER A 186 -6.23 5.83 5.94
N LEU A 187 -5.72 5.26 4.85
CA LEU A 187 -4.32 5.40 4.43
C LEU A 187 -4.27 6.09 3.07
N THR A 188 -3.92 7.36 3.06
CA THR A 188 -3.92 8.19 1.85
C THR A 188 -2.52 8.28 1.27
N GLY A 189 -2.30 7.70 0.08
CA GLY A 189 -0.98 7.63 -0.55
C GLY A 189 -0.61 6.25 -1.06
N ALA A 190 0.62 6.13 -1.55
CA ALA A 190 1.19 4.89 -2.03
C ALA A 190 1.76 4.05 -0.88
N ILE A 191 1.48 2.75 -0.95
CA ILE A 191 2.07 1.68 -0.15
C ILE A 191 3.00 0.91 -1.09
N TYR A 192 4.29 1.20 -1.01
CA TYR A 192 5.32 0.67 -1.91
C TYR A 192 6.23 -0.31 -1.16
N PHE A 193 6.10 -1.60 -1.46
CA PHE A 193 6.89 -2.70 -0.87
C PHE A 193 7.36 -3.69 -1.95
N PRO A 194 8.32 -3.29 -2.80
CA PRO A 194 8.69 -4.03 -4.02
C PRO A 194 9.30 -5.41 -3.78
N LYS A 195 9.65 -5.75 -2.52
CA LYS A 195 10.20 -7.04 -2.12
C LYS A 195 9.31 -7.82 -1.16
N GLN A 196 8.19 -7.25 -0.69
CA GLN A 196 7.38 -7.89 0.34
C GLN A 196 5.99 -8.24 -0.16
N GLN A 197 5.40 -9.27 0.44
CA GLN A 197 3.98 -9.50 0.35
C GLN A 197 3.25 -8.44 1.19
N VAL A 198 2.25 -7.79 0.60
CA VAL A 198 1.33 -6.89 1.30
C VAL A 198 -0.01 -7.59 1.50
N ASN A 199 -0.35 -7.84 2.77
CA ASN A 199 -1.68 -8.28 3.18
C ASN A 199 -2.53 -7.07 3.51
N TYR A 200 -3.47 -6.74 2.64
CA TYR A 200 -4.44 -5.67 2.85
C TYR A 200 -5.76 -6.29 3.34
N LEU A 201 -5.95 -6.25 4.66
CA LEU A 201 -7.05 -6.93 5.35
C LEU A 201 -8.18 -5.99 5.78
N GLY A 202 -7.92 -4.67 5.78
CA GLY A 202 -8.86 -3.69 6.28
C GLY A 202 -9.98 -3.34 5.31
N ASN A 203 -11.10 -2.85 5.86
CA ASN A 203 -12.22 -2.35 5.08
C ASN A 203 -12.10 -0.85 4.73
N PHE A 204 -10.88 -0.31 4.81
CA PHE A 204 -10.65 1.12 4.66
C PHE A 204 -10.05 1.46 3.29
N SER A 205 -10.15 2.74 2.95
CA SER A 205 -9.45 3.37 1.84
C SER A 205 -8.98 4.76 2.28
N GLY A 206 -8.03 5.34 1.55
CA GLY A 206 -7.56 6.70 1.80
C GLY A 206 -8.67 7.74 1.64
N LYS A 207 -8.36 9.00 1.96
CA LYS A 207 -9.25 10.15 1.72
C LYS A 207 -9.68 10.14 0.25
N ASN A 208 -10.99 10.24 0.00
CA ASN A 208 -11.60 10.14 -1.34
C ASN A 208 -11.29 8.84 -2.10
N GLY A 209 -10.90 7.77 -1.40
CA GLY A 209 -10.50 6.49 -2.00
C GLY A 209 -9.03 6.44 -2.43
N CYS A 210 -8.22 7.44 -2.13
CA CYS A 210 -6.86 7.55 -2.67
C CYS A 210 -5.83 6.68 -1.94
N THR A 211 -5.71 5.43 -2.40
CA THR A 211 -4.65 4.50 -1.98
C THR A 211 -4.12 3.77 -3.20
N GLN A 212 -2.80 3.77 -3.36
CA GLN A 212 -2.12 2.97 -4.37
C GLN A 212 -1.27 1.91 -3.68
N VAL A 213 -1.22 0.69 -4.22
CA VAL A 213 -0.42 -0.40 -3.64
C VAL A 213 0.44 -1.00 -4.73
N VAL A 214 1.76 -1.00 -4.51
CA VAL A 214 2.77 -1.61 -5.39
C VAL A 214 3.64 -2.49 -4.52
N ALA A 215 3.61 -3.80 -4.74
CA ALA A 215 4.33 -4.77 -3.93
C ALA A 215 4.79 -5.97 -4.76
N ASP A 216 5.63 -6.84 -4.17
CA ASP A 216 6.03 -8.11 -4.79
C ASP A 216 4.80 -9.01 -5.00
N THR A 217 4.00 -9.17 -3.94
CA THR A 217 2.69 -9.81 -4.01
C THR A 217 1.68 -9.04 -3.18
N ILE A 218 0.42 -9.04 -3.61
CA ILE A 218 -0.68 -8.39 -2.89
C ILE A 218 -1.75 -9.43 -2.60
N GLN A 219 -2.12 -9.56 -1.33
CA GLN A 219 -3.29 -10.31 -0.90
C GLN A 219 -4.33 -9.34 -0.33
N TRP A 220 -5.50 -9.29 -0.98
CA TRP A 220 -6.65 -8.55 -0.49
C TRP A 220 -7.61 -9.48 0.22
N SER A 221 -7.89 -9.17 1.48
CA SER A 221 -8.86 -9.87 2.33
C SER A 221 -9.62 -8.85 3.20
N GLY A 222 -10.23 -7.85 2.57
CA GLY A 222 -11.14 -6.85 3.15
C GLY A 222 -12.04 -6.21 2.08
N ASN A 223 -13.06 -5.45 2.48
CA ASN A 223 -13.94 -4.70 1.59
C ASN A 223 -13.43 -3.27 1.41
N SER A 224 -12.96 -2.88 0.22
CA SER A 224 -12.36 -1.56 -0.01
C SER A 224 -12.95 -0.88 -1.23
N ASN A 225 -13.12 0.44 -1.15
CA ASN A 225 -13.49 1.28 -2.29
C ASN A 225 -12.38 2.30 -2.54
N ILE A 226 -11.59 2.08 -3.59
CA ILE A 226 -10.41 2.84 -3.99
C ILE A 226 -10.75 3.64 -5.25
N ASN A 227 -10.19 4.83 -5.35
CA ASN A 227 -10.38 5.75 -6.46
C ASN A 227 -9.03 6.13 -7.07
N GLN A 228 -9.01 6.35 -8.38
CA GLN A 228 -7.80 6.66 -9.15
C GLN A 228 -7.41 8.13 -9.10
N ASP A 229 -8.38 9.06 -9.18
CA ASP A 229 -8.05 10.49 -9.21
C ASP A 229 -7.56 10.98 -7.85
N CYS A 230 -6.24 10.91 -7.71
CA CYS A 230 -5.48 11.33 -6.55
C CYS A 230 -4.52 12.46 -6.89
N SER A 231 -4.73 13.10 -8.05
CA SER A 231 -3.91 14.20 -8.56
C SER A 231 -3.90 15.39 -7.58
N SER A 232 -5.06 15.70 -7.00
CA SER A 232 -5.23 16.72 -5.96
C SER A 232 -4.45 16.45 -4.67
N LEU A 233 -3.92 15.23 -4.50
CA LEU A 233 -3.14 14.79 -3.35
C LEU A 233 -1.66 14.59 -3.71
N GLY A 234 -1.22 15.06 -4.88
CA GLY A 234 0.17 14.99 -5.34
C GLY A 234 0.61 13.57 -5.75
N MET A 235 -0.34 12.66 -5.94
CA MET A 235 -0.10 11.30 -6.43
C MET A 235 -0.10 11.30 -7.96
N LYS A 236 0.80 10.50 -8.55
CA LYS A 236 0.87 10.27 -9.99
C LYS A 236 0.15 8.97 -10.33
N ASP A 237 -0.31 8.88 -11.58
CA ASP A 237 -0.80 7.62 -12.11
C ASP A 237 0.30 6.56 -12.12
N ILE A 238 -0.05 5.34 -11.71
CA ILE A 238 0.81 4.19 -11.92
C ILE A 238 0.59 3.75 -13.37
N PRO A 239 1.61 3.82 -14.24
CA PRO A 239 1.44 3.42 -15.63
C PRO A 239 1.07 1.94 -15.69
N ALA A 240 -0.10 1.65 -16.23
CA ALA A 240 -0.40 0.33 -16.78
C ALA A 240 0.39 0.18 -18.08
N THR A 241 0.91 -1.02 -18.35
CA THR A 241 1.68 -1.34 -19.58
C THR A 241 1.05 -0.75 -20.84
N THR A 242 1.89 -0.29 -21.75
CA THR A 242 1.51 0.06 -23.12
C THR A 242 0.99 -1.18 -23.84
N SER A 243 -0.27 -1.21 -24.25
CA SER A 243 -0.77 -2.23 -25.17
C SER A 243 -0.51 -1.77 -26.61
N ILE A 244 0.22 -2.57 -27.39
CA ILE A 244 0.33 -2.39 -28.84
C ILE A 244 -0.80 -3.22 -29.44
N ARG A 245 -1.82 -2.57 -29.98
CA ARG A 245 -2.87 -3.23 -30.75
C ARG A 245 -2.54 -3.11 -32.23
N LEU A 246 -2.38 -4.23 -32.93
CA LEU A 246 -2.46 -4.20 -34.40
C LEU A 246 -3.90 -3.82 -34.78
N VAL A 247 -4.02 -2.75 -35.56
CA VAL A 247 -5.25 -2.42 -36.27
C VAL A 247 -5.08 -3.08 -37.64
N GLU A 248 -5.82 -4.16 -37.89
CA GLU A 248 -6.11 -4.62 -39.26
C GLU A 248 -7.23 -3.79 -39.87
#